data_AF-A0A9D7D6Q1-F1
#
_entry.id   AF-A0A9D7D6Q1-F1
#
_cell.length_a   1.000
_cell.length_b   1.000
_cell.length_c   1.000
_cell.angle_alpha   90.00
_cell.angle_beta   90.00
_cell.angle_gamma   90.00
#
_symmetry.space_group_name_H-M   'P 1'
#
loop_
_entity.id
_entity.type
_entity.pdbx_description
1 polymer ?
#
loop_
_entity_poly.entity_id
_entity_poly.type
_entity_poly.pdbx_seq_one_letter_code
_entity_poly.pdbx_strand_id
1 'polypeptide(L)'
;MTKLAASGIATAFALVMLGGSAISTLQAAPVEAASPTSFQTSAPVDPLRLGQCRIEYDALSADDQPAPMECEHAQWVAQRWGGRVVEKTGTGLVERAVYQGRNNFEGVPTAELPRAGYCRAWIEGAIEQPAQSDCRTAERTAAAEGGRVIFMPL
;
A
#
# COMPACT_ATOMS: atom_id res chain seq x y z
N MET A 1 -11.46 24.38 -46.34
CA MET A 1 -12.77 24.13 -46.96
C MET A 1 -13.51 23.11 -46.11
N THR A 2 -14.71 23.48 -45.69
CA THR A 2 -15.66 22.80 -44.80
C THR A 2 -16.39 21.65 -45.50
N LYS A 3 -16.76 20.60 -44.74
CA LYS A 3 -18.00 19.78 -44.79
C LYS A 3 -17.83 18.60 -43.80
N LEU A 4 -18.46 18.57 -42.61
CA LEU A 4 -19.86 18.22 -42.26
C LEU A 4 -20.36 16.84 -42.75
N ALA A 5 -20.60 15.94 -41.80
CA ALA A 5 -21.73 14.97 -41.72
C ALA A 5 -21.73 14.40 -40.28
N ALA A 6 -22.65 14.75 -39.36
CA ALA A 6 -24.10 14.50 -39.27
C ALA A 6 -24.48 13.07 -38.83
N SER A 7 -24.69 12.93 -37.51
CA SER A 7 -25.84 12.32 -36.79
C SER A 7 -26.56 11.06 -37.31
N GLY A 8 -26.74 10.09 -36.40
CA GLY A 8 -27.82 9.08 -36.40
C GLY A 8 -28.13 8.68 -34.94
N ILE A 9 -29.09 9.31 -34.27
CA ILE A 9 -30.54 9.00 -34.18
C ILE A 9 -30.85 7.77 -33.32
N ALA A 10 -31.45 8.09 -32.16
CA ALA A 10 -32.57 7.47 -31.47
C ALA A 10 -32.68 5.94 -31.41
N THR A 11 -32.84 5.42 -30.19
CA THR A 11 -33.58 4.18 -29.98
C THR A 11 -34.61 4.39 -28.89
N ALA A 12 -35.84 4.04 -29.26
CA ALA A 12 -37.09 4.48 -28.68
C ALA A 12 -37.46 3.71 -27.40
N PHE A 13 -38.26 4.37 -26.57
CA PHE A 13 -38.99 3.81 -25.46
C PHE A 13 -40.03 2.80 -25.95
N ALA A 14 -40.08 1.62 -25.36
CA ALA A 14 -41.23 0.72 -25.43
C ALA A 14 -41.80 0.55 -24.03
N LEU A 15 -42.91 1.26 -23.77
CA LEU A 15 -43.80 1.02 -22.63
C LEU A 15 -44.69 -0.17 -22.99
N VAL A 16 -44.53 -1.28 -22.28
CA VAL A 16 -45.51 -2.37 -22.27
C VAL A 16 -46.37 -2.22 -21.02
N MET A 17 -47.63 -1.84 -21.22
CA MET A 17 -48.70 -2.00 -20.23
C MET A 17 -49.50 -3.27 -20.55
N LEU A 18 -49.39 -4.26 -19.67
CA LEU A 18 -50.31 -5.39 -19.47
C LEU A 18 -50.47 -5.42 -17.95
N GLY A 19 -51.64 -5.22 -17.35
CA GLY A 19 -52.90 -5.93 -17.57
C GLY A 19 -53.29 -6.44 -16.18
N GLY A 20 -54.28 -5.82 -15.55
CA GLY A 20 -54.64 -6.09 -14.16
C GLY A 20 -55.43 -7.38 -13.96
N SER A 21 -55.39 -7.92 -12.74
CA SER A 21 -56.56 -8.39 -11.98
C SER A 21 -56.16 -8.86 -10.57
N ALA A 22 -56.95 -8.39 -9.61
CA ALA A 22 -57.22 -8.90 -8.26
C ALA A 22 -56.03 -9.16 -7.31
N ILE A 23 -55.87 -8.30 -6.30
CA ILE A 23 -55.16 -8.65 -5.07
C ILE A 23 -56.03 -8.26 -3.87
N SER A 24 -56.43 -9.28 -3.12
CA SER A 24 -57.09 -9.19 -1.81
C SER A 24 -56.34 -8.25 -0.87
N THR A 25 -57.05 -7.37 -0.18
CA THR A 25 -56.49 -6.54 0.89
C THR A 25 -56.18 -7.40 2.11
N LEU A 26 -55.00 -8.00 2.14
CA LEU A 26 -54.32 -8.41 3.36
C LEU A 26 -53.43 -7.24 3.79
N GLN A 27 -53.74 -6.62 4.93
CA GLN A 27 -52.84 -5.70 5.61
C GLN A 27 -51.60 -6.48 6.05
N ALA A 28 -50.60 -6.55 5.17
CA ALA A 28 -49.23 -6.83 5.56
C ALA A 28 -48.66 -5.53 6.16
N ALA A 29 -48.22 -5.59 7.41
CA ALA A 29 -47.42 -4.52 7.99
C ALA A 29 -46.21 -4.27 7.06
N PRO A 30 -45.81 -3.01 6.83
CA PRO A 30 -44.60 -2.73 6.05
C PRO A 30 -43.41 -3.31 6.83
N VAL A 31 -42.90 -4.44 6.37
CA VAL A 31 -41.54 -4.86 6.72
C VAL A 31 -40.65 -3.89 5.95
N GLU A 32 -40.14 -2.91 6.68
CA GLU A 32 -39.14 -1.97 6.18
C GLU A 32 -38.01 -2.79 5.58
N ALA A 33 -37.87 -2.74 4.25
CA ALA A 33 -36.78 -3.40 3.56
C ALA A 33 -35.49 -2.75 4.06
N ALA A 34 -34.76 -3.46 4.91
CA ALA A 34 -33.43 -3.05 5.33
C ALA A 34 -32.62 -2.78 4.06
N SER A 35 -32.19 -1.53 3.89
CA SER A 35 -31.36 -1.13 2.76
C SER A 35 -30.13 -2.05 2.73
N PRO A 36 -29.81 -2.69 1.59
CA PRO A 36 -28.62 -3.50 1.51
C PRO A 36 -27.44 -2.58 1.80
N THR A 37 -26.84 -2.78 2.97
CA THR A 37 -25.60 -2.09 3.34
C THR A 37 -24.54 -2.67 2.42
N SER A 38 -24.19 -1.93 1.36
CA SER A 38 -23.10 -2.30 0.49
C SER A 38 -21.81 -2.15 1.30
N PHE A 39 -21.35 -3.24 1.90
CA PHE A 39 -19.98 -3.32 2.35
C PHE A 39 -19.11 -3.36 1.10
N GLN A 40 -18.53 -2.23 0.72
CA GLN A 40 -17.42 -2.22 -0.23
C GLN A 40 -16.23 -2.84 0.50
N THR A 41 -16.07 -4.15 0.36
CA THR A 41 -14.78 -4.79 0.63
C THR A 41 -13.81 -4.24 -0.40
N SER A 42 -13.05 -3.21 -0.01
CA SER A 42 -11.86 -2.83 -0.76
C SER A 42 -10.96 -4.06 -0.81
N ALA A 43 -10.84 -4.67 -1.99
CA ALA A 43 -9.82 -5.68 -2.23
C ALA A 43 -8.47 -5.11 -1.78
N PRO A 44 -7.58 -5.91 -1.17
CA PRO A 44 -6.24 -5.45 -0.83
C PRO A 44 -5.60 -4.89 -2.10
N VAL A 45 -5.41 -3.57 -2.14
CA VAL A 45 -4.69 -2.93 -3.23
C VAL A 45 -3.24 -3.31 -2.98
N ASP A 46 -2.71 -4.22 -3.80
CA ASP A 46 -1.27 -4.46 -3.82
C ASP A 46 -0.60 -3.10 -4.07
N PRO A 47 0.14 -2.56 -3.09
CA PRO A 47 0.66 -1.21 -3.19
C PRO A 47 1.64 -1.09 -4.36
N LEU A 48 2.29 -2.19 -4.76
CA LEU A 48 3.25 -2.22 -5.84
C LEU A 48 2.51 -2.22 -7.19
N ARG A 49 2.77 -1.21 -8.03
CA ARG A 49 2.25 -1.11 -9.40
C ARG A 49 3.19 -1.75 -10.40
N LEU A 50 2.68 -2.06 -11.60
CA LEU A 50 3.51 -2.55 -12.70
C LEU A 50 4.66 -1.58 -12.98
N GLY A 51 5.89 -2.11 -13.07
CA GLY A 51 7.12 -1.35 -13.30
C GLY A 51 7.70 -0.67 -12.05
N GLN A 52 7.02 -0.72 -10.91
CA GLN A 52 7.58 -0.23 -9.65
C GLN A 52 8.34 -1.32 -8.92
N CYS A 53 9.29 -0.88 -8.10
CA CYS A 53 10.05 -1.73 -7.22
C CYS A 53 9.78 -1.42 -5.75
N ARG A 54 10.08 -2.38 -4.89
CA ARG A 54 10.13 -2.22 -3.43
C ARG A 54 11.37 -2.93 -2.91
N ILE A 55 11.92 -2.44 -1.81
CA ILE A 55 12.95 -3.16 -1.04
C ILE A 55 12.23 -3.99 -0.01
N GLU A 56 12.44 -5.31 -0.01
CA GLU A 56 11.92 -6.21 1.00
C GLU A 56 13.03 -6.61 1.97
N TYR A 57 12.70 -6.55 3.25
CA TYR A 57 13.56 -7.04 4.33
C TYR A 57 12.94 -8.30 4.94
N ASP A 58 13.72 -9.39 4.96
CA ASP A 58 13.24 -10.70 5.41
C ASP A 58 12.77 -10.70 6.89
N ALA A 59 13.27 -9.76 7.71
CA ALA A 59 12.89 -9.61 9.11
C ALA A 59 11.57 -8.85 9.32
N LEU A 60 10.96 -8.28 8.27
CA LEU A 60 9.74 -7.50 8.35
C LEU A 60 8.56 -8.25 7.73
N SER A 61 7.35 -8.00 8.25
CA SER A 61 6.11 -8.51 7.67
C SER A 61 5.81 -7.81 6.34
N ALA A 62 4.88 -8.36 5.55
CA ALA A 62 4.47 -7.75 4.28
C ALA A 62 3.86 -6.35 4.43
N ASP A 63 3.21 -6.08 5.57
CA ASP A 63 2.53 -4.82 5.88
C ASP A 63 3.51 -3.75 6.42
N ASP A 64 4.68 -4.17 6.90
CA ASP A 64 5.71 -3.30 7.47
C ASP A 64 6.84 -2.99 6.49
N GLN A 65 6.72 -3.42 5.24
CA GLN A 65 7.71 -3.15 4.21
C GLN A 65 7.73 -1.67 3.79
N PRO A 66 8.86 -1.17 3.29
CA PRO A 66 8.97 0.15 2.68
C PRO A 66 7.92 0.38 1.58
N ALA A 67 7.64 1.66 1.32
CA ALA A 67 6.75 2.01 0.23
C ALA A 67 7.37 1.64 -1.15
N PRO A 68 6.52 1.35 -2.15
CA PRO A 68 6.94 1.23 -3.53
C PRO A 68 7.59 2.50 -4.08
N MET A 69 8.61 2.34 -4.92
CA MET A 69 9.39 3.40 -5.55
C MET A 69 9.88 3.01 -6.94
N GLU A 70 10.57 3.93 -7.61
CA GLU A 70 11.25 3.65 -8.88
C GLU A 70 12.39 2.64 -8.69
N CYS A 71 12.56 1.72 -9.66
CA CYS A 71 13.53 0.63 -9.54
C CYS A 71 14.98 1.08 -9.39
N GLU A 72 15.35 2.17 -10.07
CA GLU A 72 16.67 2.79 -9.95
C GLU A 72 16.90 3.33 -8.54
N HIS A 73 15.88 3.95 -7.95
CA HIS A 73 15.91 4.46 -6.59
C HIS A 73 16.03 3.31 -5.58
N ALA A 74 15.23 2.25 -5.74
CA ALA A 74 15.28 1.08 -4.87
C ALA A 74 16.67 0.43 -4.87
N GLN A 75 17.28 0.25 -6.04
CA GLN A 75 18.63 -0.29 -6.15
C GLN A 75 19.66 0.62 -5.49
N TRP A 76 19.59 1.93 -5.72
CA TRP A 76 20.50 2.89 -5.10
C TRP A 76 20.42 2.89 -3.57
N VAL A 77 19.21 2.87 -3.00
CA VAL A 77 19.00 2.79 -1.54
C VAL A 77 19.50 1.46 -0.99
N ALA A 78 19.17 0.34 -1.64
CA ALA A 78 19.52 -1.00 -1.19
C ALA A 78 21.04 -1.25 -1.18
N GLN A 79 21.83 -0.58 -2.03
CA GLN A 79 23.30 -0.67 -1.96
C GLN A 79 23.88 -0.23 -0.61
N ARG A 80 23.24 0.74 0.08
CA ARG A 80 23.68 1.22 1.39
C ARG A 80 22.97 0.51 2.54
N TRP A 81 21.67 0.24 2.39
CA TRP A 81 20.81 -0.20 3.49
C TRP A 81 20.45 -1.68 3.41
N GLY A 82 20.72 -2.35 2.30
CA GLY A 82 20.50 -3.78 2.11
C GLY A 82 19.08 -4.11 1.66
N GLY A 83 18.76 -5.40 1.69
CA GLY A 83 17.44 -5.93 1.33
C GLY A 83 17.36 -6.46 -0.10
N ARG A 84 16.20 -7.04 -0.41
CA ARG A 84 15.87 -7.63 -1.71
C ARG A 84 15.06 -6.64 -2.52
N VAL A 85 15.55 -6.24 -3.69
CA VAL A 85 14.79 -5.39 -4.60
C VAL A 85 13.88 -6.28 -5.43
N VAL A 86 12.57 -6.13 -5.24
CA VAL A 86 11.54 -6.83 -6.02
C VAL A 86 10.81 -5.85 -6.93
N GLU A 87 10.53 -6.26 -8.17
CA GLU A 87 9.73 -5.49 -9.13
C GLU A 87 8.42 -6.21 -9.41
N LYS A 88 7.33 -5.47 -9.56
CA LYS A 88 6.10 -6.02 -10.11
C LYS A 88 6.06 -5.91 -11.64
N THR A 89 6.04 -7.06 -12.29
CA THR A 89 5.95 -7.21 -13.73
C THR A 89 4.56 -7.73 -14.14
N GLY A 90 4.28 -7.78 -15.45
CA GLY A 90 3.04 -8.35 -15.97
C GLY A 90 2.85 -9.84 -15.66
N THR A 91 3.92 -10.54 -15.26
CA THR A 91 3.90 -11.96 -14.91
C THR A 91 3.97 -12.23 -13.40
N GLY A 92 4.07 -11.19 -12.57
CA GLY A 92 4.20 -11.30 -11.11
C GLY A 92 5.40 -10.54 -10.55
N LEU A 93 5.78 -10.87 -9.31
CA LEU A 93 6.95 -10.29 -8.65
C LEU A 93 8.24 -10.97 -9.12
N VAL A 94 9.24 -10.16 -9.44
CA VAL A 94 10.57 -10.62 -9.87
C VAL A 94 11.62 -9.99 -8.97
N GLU A 95 12.46 -10.82 -8.36
CA GLU A 95 13.66 -10.34 -7.67
C GLU A 95 14.66 -9.79 -8.70
N ARG A 96 15.05 -8.54 -8.53
CA ARG A 96 16.01 -7.86 -9.39
C ARG A 96 17.43 -7.95 -8.85
N ALA A 97 17.58 -7.84 -7.53
CA ALA A 97 18.86 -7.87 -6.85
C ALA A 97 18.70 -8.09 -5.35
N VAL A 98 19.75 -8.57 -4.70
CA VAL A 98 19.86 -8.66 -3.23
C VAL A 98 21.13 -7.95 -2.80
N TYR A 99 21.00 -7.10 -1.79
CA TYR A 99 22.12 -6.34 -1.24
C TYR A 99 22.30 -6.62 0.24
N GLN A 100 23.56 -6.73 0.66
CA GLN A 100 23.94 -6.66 2.06
C GLN A 100 24.15 -5.19 2.42
N GLY A 101 23.58 -4.74 3.53
CA GLY A 101 23.68 -3.33 3.91
C GLY A 101 23.50 -3.10 5.40
N ARG A 102 23.37 -1.82 5.75
CA ARG A 102 23.44 -1.36 7.15
C ARG A 102 22.18 -1.62 7.98
N ASN A 103 21.02 -1.79 7.36
CA ASN A 103 19.81 -2.05 8.13
C ASN A 103 19.90 -3.44 8.77
N ASN A 104 19.60 -3.48 10.07
CA ASN A 104 19.37 -4.73 10.79
C ASN A 104 18.15 -4.55 11.70
N PHE A 105 17.04 -5.20 11.34
CA PHE A 105 15.78 -5.15 12.08
C PHE A 105 15.65 -6.25 13.15
N GLU A 106 16.68 -7.08 13.36
CA GLU A 106 16.68 -8.11 14.39
C GLU A 106 16.34 -7.51 15.75
N GLY A 107 15.37 -8.09 16.47
CA GLY A 107 14.95 -7.64 17.80
C GLY A 107 14.21 -6.29 17.83
N VAL A 108 13.97 -5.63 16.70
CA VAL A 108 13.20 -4.38 16.62
C VAL A 108 11.71 -4.71 16.51
N PRO A 109 10.86 -4.35 17.49
CA PRO A 109 9.42 -4.55 17.39
C PRO A 109 8.82 -3.71 16.26
N THR A 110 7.79 -4.23 15.58
CA THR A 110 7.08 -3.50 14.52
C THR A 110 6.63 -2.10 14.95
N ALA A 111 6.12 -1.95 16.17
CA ALA A 111 5.67 -0.66 16.70
C ALA A 111 6.79 0.38 16.85
N GLU A 112 8.06 -0.06 16.87
CA GLU A 112 9.23 0.80 17.00
C GLU A 112 9.90 1.11 15.65
N LEU A 113 9.39 0.54 14.54
CA LEU A 113 9.90 0.86 13.20
C LEU A 113 9.66 2.35 12.89
N PRO A 114 10.65 3.04 12.29
CA PRO A 114 10.43 4.40 11.85
C PRO A 114 9.42 4.44 10.70
N ARG A 115 8.72 5.56 10.59
CA ARG A 115 7.90 5.87 9.41
C ARG A 115 8.77 5.89 8.15
N ALA A 116 8.16 5.59 7.01
CA ALA A 116 8.81 5.74 5.71
C ALA A 116 9.45 7.13 5.52
N GLY A 117 10.69 7.15 5.05
CA GLY A 117 11.54 8.33 4.90
C GLY A 117 12.30 8.76 6.15
N TYR A 118 12.09 8.10 7.30
CA TYR A 118 12.75 8.42 8.56
C TYR A 118 13.76 7.36 8.99
N CYS A 119 14.69 7.78 9.83
CA CYS A 119 15.61 6.92 10.52
C CYS A 119 15.33 6.90 12.02
N ARG A 120 15.83 5.89 12.71
CA ARG A 120 15.79 5.79 14.16
C ARG A 120 17.08 5.18 14.69
N ALA A 121 17.60 5.72 15.78
CA ALA A 121 18.64 5.04 16.54
C ALA A 121 17.99 3.94 17.38
N TRP A 122 18.52 2.73 17.28
CA TRP A 122 18.08 1.59 18.07
C TRP A 122 19.19 1.17 19.02
N ILE A 123 18.88 1.22 20.32
CA ILE A 123 19.82 0.92 21.39
C ILE A 123 19.37 -0.37 22.07
N GLU A 124 20.23 -1.39 22.09
CA GLU A 124 19.88 -2.68 22.69
C GLU A 124 19.65 -2.56 24.20
N GLY A 125 18.52 -3.07 24.67
CA GLY A 125 18.14 -3.07 26.08
C GLY A 125 17.80 -1.71 26.68
N ALA A 126 17.70 -0.64 25.88
CA ALA A 126 17.25 0.65 26.39
C ALA A 126 15.81 0.57 26.90
N ILE A 127 15.55 1.22 28.05
CA ILE A 127 14.22 1.28 28.66
C ILE A 127 13.27 2.11 27.78
N GLU A 128 13.79 3.20 27.22
CA GLU A 128 13.07 4.08 26.29
C GLU A 128 13.94 4.27 25.05
N GLN A 129 13.36 4.03 23.88
CA GLN A 129 14.07 4.15 22.60
C GLN A 129 14.07 5.60 22.11
N PRO A 130 15.19 6.10 21.56
CA PRO A 130 15.23 7.42 20.95
C PRO A 130 14.10 7.60 19.94
N ALA A 131 13.52 8.81 19.84
CA ALA A 131 12.51 9.08 18.83
C ALA A 131 13.07 8.93 17.40
N GLN A 132 12.20 8.60 16.45
CA GLN A 132 12.57 8.67 15.03
C GLN A 132 12.94 10.10 14.63
N SER A 133 13.89 10.24 13.71
CA SER A 133 14.44 11.53 13.27
C SER A 133 14.93 11.42 11.81
N ASP A 134 15.57 12.48 11.31
CA ASP A 134 16.38 12.35 10.11
C ASP A 134 17.58 11.41 10.35
N CYS A 135 18.15 10.88 9.27
CA CYS A 135 19.22 9.89 9.35
C CYS A 135 20.53 10.44 9.92
N ARG A 136 20.83 11.73 9.74
CA ARG A 136 22.04 12.33 10.31
C ARG A 136 21.94 12.46 11.82
N THR A 137 20.75 12.77 12.34
CA THR A 137 20.50 12.81 13.78
C THR A 137 20.51 11.41 14.38
N ALA A 138 19.84 10.44 13.76
CA ALA A 138 19.85 9.05 14.21
C ALA A 138 21.28 8.45 14.21
N GLU A 139 22.08 8.73 13.19
CA GLU A 139 23.49 8.30 13.13
C GLU A 139 24.31 8.88 14.29
N ARG A 140 24.11 10.15 14.65
CA ARG A 140 24.80 10.77 15.80
C ARG A 140 24.36 10.16 17.13
N THR A 141 23.07 9.95 17.33
CA THR A 141 22.53 9.32 18.56
C THR A 141 23.04 7.90 18.72
N ALA A 142 22.94 7.08 17.65
CA ALA A 142 23.45 5.71 17.67
C ALA A 142 24.96 5.66 17.96
N ALA A 143 25.76 6.57 17.39
CA ALA A 143 27.18 6.64 17.68
C ALA A 143 27.50 7.07 19.12
N ALA A 144 26.69 7.97 19.71
CA ALA A 144 26.89 8.44 21.07
C ALA A 144 26.45 7.43 22.14
N GLU A 145 25.37 6.68 21.86
CA GLU A 145 24.74 5.78 22.84
C GLU A 145 25.07 4.30 22.60
N GLY A 146 25.83 3.98 21.55
CA GLY A 146 26.28 2.60 21.26
C GLY A 146 25.21 1.74 20.60
N GLY A 147 24.43 2.31 19.67
CA GLY A 147 23.38 1.61 18.94
C GLY A 147 23.62 1.47 17.44
N ARG A 148 22.55 1.08 16.74
CA ARG A 148 22.50 1.03 15.27
C ARG A 148 21.45 1.97 14.71
N VAL A 149 21.53 2.25 13.41
CA VAL A 149 20.51 3.03 12.72
C VAL A 149 19.58 2.10 11.96
N ILE A 150 18.29 2.27 12.17
CA ILE A 150 17.21 1.66 11.42
C ILE A 150 16.66 2.71 10.47
N PHE A 151 16.59 2.39 9.18
CA PHE A 151 16.05 3.27 8.15
C PHE A 151 14.87 2.60 7.45
N MET A 152 13.75 3.31 7.31
CA MET A 152 12.63 2.89 6.48
C MET A 152 12.60 3.75 5.20
N PRO A 153 12.95 3.21 4.02
CA PRO A 153 12.87 3.93 2.75
C PRO A 153 11.47 4.48 2.43
N LEU A 154 11.42 5.58 1.68
CA LEU A 154 10.20 6.20 1.15
C LEU A 154 10.00 5.85 -0.32
#